data_AF-A0A4Q3JAN7-F1
#
_entry.id   AF-A0A4Q3JAN7-F1
#
_cell.length_a   1.000
_cell.length_b   1.000
_cell.length_c   1.000
_cell.angle_alpha   90.00
_cell.angle_beta   90.00
_cell.angle_gamma   90.00
#
_symmetry.space_group_name_H-M   'P 1'
#
loop_
_entity.id
_entity.type
_entity.pdbx_description
1 polymer ?
#
loop_
_entity_poly.entity_id
_entity_poly.type
_entity_poly.pdbx_seq_one_letter_code
_entity_poly.pdbx_strand_id
1 'polypeptide(L)'
;MRLPLTAAICCLAAFAQARPLERELPPARAACWERAYDAAHLASHPQQKVTRIRLVHLPQNWAEAGQGGFYVALYLNLRQRVKADQGFDYQLGGICKPAGQGLRCVPEWEAGNWRIERGPNGALDIRNAGIIANPNPYDAEEIADGAVRIPARPDDGLWRLSPASGKCELE
;
A
#
# COMPACT_ATOMS: atom_id res chain seq x y z
N MET A 1 -4.05 55.92 -37.93
CA MET A 1 -3.79 54.46 -37.87
C MET A 1 -3.25 54.12 -36.49
N ARG A 2 -4.03 53.47 -35.63
CA ARG A 2 -3.59 53.00 -34.29
C ARG A 2 -3.72 51.47 -34.29
N LEU A 3 -2.59 50.77 -34.16
CA LEU A 3 -2.51 49.31 -34.10
C LEU A 3 -3.11 48.80 -32.77
N PRO A 4 -3.90 47.71 -32.76
CA PRO A 4 -4.32 47.07 -31.52
C PRO A 4 -3.23 46.12 -31.01
N LEU A 5 -2.85 46.29 -29.75
CA LEU A 5 -1.90 45.42 -29.03
C LEU A 5 -2.65 44.16 -28.56
N THR A 6 -2.36 43.01 -29.16
CA THR A 6 -2.92 41.71 -28.73
C THR A 6 -2.07 41.19 -27.57
N ALA A 7 -2.62 41.19 -26.35
CA ALA A 7 -1.97 40.60 -25.18
C ALA A 7 -2.12 39.06 -25.23
N ALA A 8 -1.02 38.36 -25.47
CA ALA A 8 -0.95 36.90 -25.35
C ALA A 8 -0.93 36.52 -23.87
N ILE A 9 -1.99 35.88 -23.39
CA ILE A 9 -2.06 35.30 -22.04
C ILE A 9 -1.29 33.96 -22.07
N CYS A 10 -0.05 33.97 -21.59
CA CYS A 10 0.68 32.74 -21.27
C CYS A 10 0.07 32.10 -20.02
N CYS A 11 -0.75 31.07 -20.19
CA CYS A 11 -1.15 30.18 -19.10
C CYS A 11 0.08 29.42 -18.61
N LEU A 12 0.73 29.91 -17.54
CA LEU A 12 1.70 29.17 -16.76
C LEU A 12 0.96 28.01 -16.07
N ALA A 13 1.01 26.82 -16.67
CA ALA A 13 0.65 25.60 -15.99
C ALA A 13 1.65 25.39 -14.84
N ALA A 14 1.24 25.70 -13.61
CA ALA A 14 2.00 25.37 -12.43
C ALA A 14 2.12 23.83 -12.38
N PHE A 15 3.30 23.30 -12.71
CA PHE A 15 3.63 21.92 -12.43
C PHE A 15 3.57 21.75 -10.91
N ALA A 16 2.48 21.17 -10.42
CA ALA A 16 2.40 20.71 -9.06
C ALA A 16 3.49 19.65 -8.89
N GLN A 17 4.63 20.05 -8.34
CA GLN A 17 5.70 19.11 -8.02
C GLN A 17 5.12 18.10 -7.03
N ALA A 18 5.09 16.83 -7.44
CA ALA A 18 4.64 15.75 -6.58
C ALA A 18 5.46 15.81 -5.29
N ARG A 19 4.77 15.93 -4.14
CA ARG A 19 5.45 15.89 -2.84
C ARG A 19 6.17 14.54 -2.72
N PRO A 20 7.34 14.48 -2.07
CA PRO A 20 8.01 13.20 -1.81
C PRO A 20 7.04 12.25 -1.10
N LEU A 21 6.97 10.97 -1.49
CA LEU A 21 6.09 9.97 -0.88
C LEU A 21 6.42 9.78 0.62
N GLU A 22 7.67 10.07 0.98
CA GLU A 22 8.23 10.15 2.33
C GLU A 22 7.53 11.23 3.19
N ARG A 23 6.75 12.14 2.60
CA ARG A 23 5.89 13.06 3.37
C ARG A 23 4.51 12.46 3.71
N GLU A 24 4.08 11.43 2.99
CA GLU A 24 2.81 10.73 3.26
C GLU A 24 3.01 9.54 4.17
N LEU A 25 4.11 8.81 4.01
CA LEU A 25 4.61 7.80 4.93
C LEU A 25 5.87 8.31 5.64
N PRO A 26 5.78 9.37 6.47
CA PRO A 26 6.95 9.88 7.15
C PRO A 26 7.36 8.92 8.27
N PRO A 27 8.67 8.66 8.46
CA PRO A 27 9.18 7.81 9.54
C PRO A 27 8.81 8.26 10.98
N ALA A 28 8.06 9.35 11.14
CA ALA A 28 7.74 9.95 12.43
C ALA A 28 6.24 9.97 12.76
N ARG A 29 5.34 9.57 11.85
CA ARG A 29 3.89 9.62 12.10
C ARG A 29 3.19 8.31 11.76
N ALA A 30 2.33 7.87 12.68
CA ALA A 30 1.39 6.77 12.43
C ALA A 30 0.40 7.12 11.32
N ALA A 31 0.25 6.22 10.34
CA ALA A 31 -0.66 6.40 9.23
C ALA A 31 -1.11 5.06 8.62
N CYS A 32 -2.36 5.00 8.18
CA CYS A 32 -2.97 3.81 7.62
C CYS A 32 -3.76 4.15 6.36
N TRP A 33 -3.75 3.22 5.40
CA TRP A 33 -4.58 3.25 4.20
C TRP A 33 -5.28 1.93 4.05
N GLU A 34 -6.50 1.95 3.53
CA GLU A 34 -7.25 0.72 3.32
C GLU A 34 -8.08 0.73 2.05
N ARG A 35 -8.46 -0.47 1.64
CA ARG A 35 -9.43 -0.72 0.58
C ARG A 35 -10.23 -1.95 0.96
N ALA A 36 -11.56 -1.83 0.89
CA ALA A 36 -12.47 -2.96 0.85
C ALA A 36 -13.15 -2.98 -0.52
N TYR A 37 -13.25 -4.15 -1.13
CA TYR A 37 -13.90 -4.34 -2.41
C TYR A 37 -15.31 -4.89 -2.17
N ASP A 38 -16.30 -4.24 -2.76
CA ASP A 38 -17.67 -4.71 -2.72
C ASP A 38 -17.89 -5.91 -3.67
N ALA A 39 -19.08 -6.51 -3.57
CA ALA A 39 -19.45 -7.66 -4.39
C ALA A 39 -19.45 -7.34 -5.89
N ALA A 40 -19.78 -6.11 -6.30
CA ALA A 40 -19.83 -5.72 -7.70
C ALA A 40 -18.43 -5.64 -8.32
N HIS A 41 -17.47 -5.05 -7.61
CA HIS A 41 -16.06 -5.03 -8.00
C HIS A 41 -15.49 -6.45 -8.06
N LEU A 42 -15.78 -7.27 -7.04
CA LEU A 42 -15.29 -8.65 -7.00
C LEU A 42 -15.93 -9.54 -8.07
N ALA A 43 -17.13 -9.24 -8.55
CA ALA A 43 -17.75 -9.92 -9.67
C ALA A 43 -17.10 -9.55 -11.02
N SER A 44 -16.66 -8.29 -11.18
CA SER A 44 -15.97 -7.84 -12.40
C SER A 44 -14.48 -8.22 -12.45
N HIS A 45 -13.89 -8.62 -11.31
CA HIS A 45 -12.50 -9.07 -11.17
C HIS A 45 -12.45 -10.49 -10.59
N PRO A 46 -12.89 -11.52 -11.34
CA PRO A 46 -13.07 -12.87 -10.81
C PRO A 46 -11.77 -13.55 -10.37
N GLN A 47 -10.61 -13.07 -10.81
CA GLN A 47 -9.30 -13.62 -10.44
C GLN A 47 -8.68 -12.89 -9.24
N GLN A 48 -9.31 -11.82 -8.75
CA GLN A 48 -8.87 -11.11 -7.54
C GLN A 48 -9.08 -12.00 -6.32
N LYS A 49 -8.03 -12.29 -5.55
CA LYS A 49 -8.11 -13.03 -4.30
C LYS A 49 -8.40 -12.11 -3.12
N VAL A 50 -7.77 -10.93 -3.09
CA VAL A 50 -7.85 -9.99 -1.97
C VAL A 50 -9.18 -9.26 -2.00
N THR A 51 -9.93 -9.30 -0.90
CA THR A 51 -11.22 -8.61 -0.74
C THR A 51 -11.12 -7.38 0.15
N ARG A 52 -10.15 -7.37 1.06
CA ARG A 52 -9.81 -6.21 1.89
C ARG A 52 -8.30 -6.19 2.10
N ILE A 53 -7.73 -5.00 2.05
CA ILE A 53 -6.31 -4.77 2.33
C ILE A 53 -6.15 -3.49 3.13
N ARG A 54 -5.24 -3.52 4.09
CA ARG A 54 -4.81 -2.35 4.85
C ARG A 54 -3.30 -2.30 4.91
N LEU A 55 -2.74 -1.12 4.64
CA LEU A 55 -1.35 -0.79 4.92
C LEU A 55 -1.28 0.00 6.22
N VAL A 56 -0.39 -0.42 7.12
CA VAL A 56 -0.18 0.18 8.44
C VAL A 56 1.28 0.61 8.55
N HIS A 57 1.51 1.87 8.91
CA HIS A 57 2.82 2.41 9.27
C HIS A 57 2.76 2.98 10.68
N LEU A 58 3.51 2.39 11.63
CA LEU A 58 3.56 2.75 13.04
C LEU A 58 5.03 2.92 13.49
N PRO A 59 5.64 4.08 13.23
CA PRO A 59 7.08 4.25 13.42
C PRO A 59 7.54 4.14 14.88
N GLN A 60 6.67 4.44 15.85
CA GLN A 60 7.00 4.28 17.27
C GLN A 60 7.13 2.81 17.68
N ASN A 61 6.43 1.90 16.98
CA ASN A 61 6.49 0.47 17.21
C ASN A 61 7.69 -0.17 16.50
N TRP A 62 8.25 0.49 15.49
CA TRP A 62 9.29 -0.03 14.61
C TRP A 62 10.44 0.97 14.43
N ALA A 63 10.87 1.58 15.55
CA ALA A 63 11.89 2.63 15.56
C ALA A 63 13.27 2.14 15.10
N GLU A 64 13.49 0.82 15.07
CA GLU A 64 14.77 0.17 14.77
C GLU A 64 14.94 -0.24 13.29
N ALA A 65 14.11 0.26 12.37
CA ALA A 65 14.40 0.18 10.93
C ALA A 65 15.61 1.09 10.54
N GLY A 66 16.71 0.97 11.28
CA GLY A 66 18.01 1.53 10.94
C GLY A 66 18.41 1.04 9.55
N GLN A 67 19.22 1.85 8.84
CA GLN A 67 19.61 1.67 7.44
C GLN A 67 18.67 2.32 6.39
N GLY A 68 18.06 3.47 6.72
CA GLY A 68 17.47 4.39 5.73
C GLY A 68 16.16 3.91 5.09
N GLY A 69 15.43 3.02 5.77
CA GLY A 69 14.09 2.59 5.39
C GLY A 69 13.12 2.75 6.56
N PHE A 70 11.88 2.32 6.35
CA PHE A 70 10.89 2.24 7.42
C PHE A 70 10.01 1.00 7.24
N TYR A 71 9.47 0.49 8.34
CA TYR A 71 8.63 -0.69 8.32
C TYR A 71 7.17 -0.34 8.02
N VAL A 72 6.50 -1.20 7.26
CA VAL A 72 5.05 -1.21 7.11
C VAL A 72 4.53 -2.65 7.22
N ALA A 73 3.28 -2.80 7.65
CA ALA A 73 2.55 -4.05 7.62
C ALA A 73 1.40 -3.97 6.60
N LEU A 74 1.20 -5.05 5.84
CA LEU A 74 0.01 -5.30 5.04
C LEU A 74 -0.86 -6.32 5.76
N TYR A 75 -2.12 -5.95 6.03
CA TYR A 75 -3.15 -6.85 6.51
C TYR A 75 -4.13 -7.16 5.39
N LEU A 76 -4.48 -8.44 5.21
CA LEU A 76 -5.29 -8.88 4.07
C LEU A 76 -6.42 -9.83 4.50
N ASN A 77 -7.55 -9.69 3.83
CA ASN A 77 -8.59 -10.72 3.76
C ASN A 77 -8.70 -11.23 2.33
N LEU A 78 -8.91 -12.53 2.21
CA LEU A 78 -9.20 -13.18 0.94
C LEU A 78 -10.70 -13.41 0.78
N ARG A 79 -11.13 -13.86 -0.40
CA ARG A 79 -12.53 -14.23 -0.66
C ARG A 79 -13.05 -15.27 0.32
N GLN A 80 -12.25 -16.30 0.57
CA GLN A 80 -12.53 -17.30 1.59
C GLN A 80 -11.86 -16.86 2.89
N ARG A 81 -12.68 -16.45 3.85
CA ARG A 81 -12.21 -16.10 5.18
C ARG A 81 -11.77 -17.37 5.93
N VAL A 82 -10.70 -17.27 6.69
CA VAL A 82 -10.21 -18.37 7.56
C VAL A 82 -10.40 -18.07 9.05
N LYS A 83 -10.50 -16.80 9.45
CA LYS A 83 -10.73 -16.36 10.83
C LYS A 83 -11.86 -15.34 10.87
N ALA A 84 -13.10 -15.84 10.89
CA ALA A 84 -14.30 -14.98 10.80
C ALA A 84 -14.49 -14.05 12.02
N ASP A 85 -13.84 -14.35 13.13
CA ASP A 85 -13.85 -13.61 14.39
C ASP A 85 -12.77 -12.51 14.48
N GLN A 86 -11.87 -12.42 13.49
CA GLN A 86 -10.80 -11.42 13.43
C GLN A 86 -11.01 -10.40 12.29
N GLY A 87 -10.41 -9.22 12.46
CA GLY A 87 -10.47 -8.13 11.48
C GLY A 87 -9.78 -8.50 10.15
N PHE A 88 -8.58 -9.09 10.25
CA PHE A 88 -7.80 -9.58 9.12
C PHE A 88 -7.28 -11.00 9.34
N ASP A 89 -7.30 -11.79 8.27
CA ASP A 89 -6.89 -13.19 8.28
C ASP A 89 -5.40 -13.40 8.06
N TYR A 90 -4.75 -12.48 7.35
CA TYR A 90 -3.35 -12.60 6.92
C TYR A 90 -2.59 -11.30 7.15
N GLN A 91 -1.28 -11.44 7.38
CA GLN A 91 -0.37 -10.31 7.49
C GLN A 91 0.95 -10.55 6.74
N LEU A 92 1.57 -9.46 6.32
CA LEU A 92 2.92 -9.43 5.77
C LEU A 92 3.61 -8.10 6.11
N GLY A 93 4.72 -8.17 6.81
CA GLY A 93 5.58 -7.02 7.10
C GLY A 93 6.69 -6.83 6.07
N GLY A 94 7.22 -5.61 5.98
CA GLY A 94 8.42 -5.37 5.18
C GLY A 94 9.05 -4.00 5.39
N ILE A 95 10.34 -3.93 5.13
CA ILE A 95 11.12 -2.70 5.16
C ILE A 95 11.04 -2.03 3.79
N CYS A 96 10.53 -0.80 3.78
CA CYS A 96 10.40 0.04 2.61
C CYS A 96 11.57 1.02 2.48
N LYS A 97 12.16 1.09 1.28
CA LYS A 97 13.22 2.06 0.93
C LYS A 97 12.86 2.82 -0.34
N PRO A 98 13.33 4.07 -0.50
CA PRO A 98 13.17 4.84 -1.74
C PRO A 98 13.68 4.07 -2.97
N ALA A 99 12.88 4.03 -4.03
CA ALA A 99 13.21 3.38 -5.28
C ALA A 99 12.47 4.05 -6.46
N GLY A 100 13.14 4.97 -7.15
CA GLY A 100 12.55 5.77 -8.22
C GLY A 100 11.53 6.77 -7.65
N GLN A 101 10.32 6.82 -8.23
CA GLN A 101 9.24 7.72 -7.79
C GLN A 101 8.38 7.18 -6.64
N GLY A 102 8.79 6.07 -6.01
CA GLY A 102 8.04 5.43 -4.95
C GLY A 102 8.95 4.64 -4.02
N LEU A 103 8.37 3.72 -3.28
CA LEU A 103 9.07 2.86 -2.33
C LEU A 103 9.10 1.44 -2.85
N ARG A 104 10.20 0.73 -2.60
CA ARG A 104 10.27 -0.72 -2.72
C ARG A 104 10.27 -1.30 -1.31
N CYS A 105 9.33 -2.18 -1.04
CA CYS A 105 9.18 -2.85 0.24
C CYS A 105 9.52 -4.32 0.09
N VAL A 106 10.37 -4.81 0.99
CA VAL A 106 10.87 -6.18 0.96
C VAL A 106 10.69 -6.75 2.38
N PRO A 107 9.97 -7.88 2.51
CA PRO A 107 9.92 -8.69 3.72
C PRO A 107 11.30 -9.18 4.14
N GLU A 108 11.47 -9.49 5.41
CA GLU A 108 12.76 -9.96 5.95
C GLU A 108 13.11 -11.38 5.50
N TRP A 109 12.12 -12.12 5.02
CA TRP A 109 12.23 -13.47 4.47
C TRP A 109 11.74 -13.52 3.01
N GLU A 110 11.83 -14.69 2.37
CA GLU A 110 11.50 -14.89 0.95
C GLU A 110 9.99 -14.84 0.62
N ALA A 111 9.32 -13.75 0.99
CA ALA A 111 7.88 -13.53 0.79
C ALA A 111 7.54 -12.70 -0.44
N GLY A 112 8.51 -12.49 -1.34
CA GLY A 112 8.35 -11.62 -2.50
C GLY A 112 8.61 -10.14 -2.18
N ASN A 113 7.87 -9.23 -2.84
CA ASN A 113 8.00 -7.79 -2.63
C ASN A 113 6.80 -7.03 -3.20
N TRP A 114 6.69 -5.75 -2.85
CA TRP A 114 5.76 -4.82 -3.47
C TRP A 114 6.37 -3.42 -3.61
N ARG A 115 5.70 -2.56 -4.38
CA ARG A 115 6.00 -1.13 -4.43
C ARG A 115 4.83 -0.33 -3.87
N ILE A 116 5.15 0.81 -3.29
CA ILE A 116 4.18 1.83 -2.88
C ILE A 116 4.45 3.06 -3.72
N GLU A 117 3.41 3.53 -4.40
CA GLU A 117 3.43 4.73 -5.23
C GLU A 117 2.32 5.69 -4.80
N ARG A 118 2.47 6.96 -5.15
CA ARG A 118 1.46 7.98 -4.87
C ARG A 118 0.24 7.77 -5.77
N GLY A 119 -0.92 7.63 -5.16
CA GLY A 119 -2.22 7.67 -5.84
C GLY A 119 -2.85 9.07 -5.78
N PRO A 120 -4.01 9.29 -6.44
CA PRO A 120 -4.74 10.54 -6.36
C PRO A 120 -5.32 10.76 -4.95
N ASN A 121 -5.54 12.02 -4.56
CA ASN A 121 -6.26 12.40 -3.34
C ASN A 121 -5.69 11.79 -2.04
N GLY A 122 -4.36 11.65 -1.95
CA GLY A 122 -3.69 11.06 -0.79
C GLY A 122 -3.82 9.54 -0.70
N ALA A 123 -4.33 8.88 -1.74
CA ALA A 123 -4.31 7.42 -1.86
C ALA A 123 -2.88 6.90 -2.12
N LEU A 124 -2.68 5.60 -1.88
CA LEU A 124 -1.49 4.87 -2.25
C LEU A 124 -1.82 3.79 -3.28
N ASP A 125 -0.97 3.67 -4.29
CA ASP A 125 -0.98 2.59 -5.26
C ASP A 125 0.03 1.52 -4.82
N ILE A 126 -0.47 0.38 -4.36
CA ILE A 126 0.31 -0.77 -3.94
C ILE A 126 0.46 -1.72 -5.12
N ARG A 127 1.64 -1.75 -5.74
CA ARG A 127 1.94 -2.66 -6.84
C ARG A 127 2.52 -3.96 -6.30
N ASN A 128 1.72 -5.02 -6.36
CA ASN A 128 2.13 -6.36 -5.99
C ASN A 128 3.18 -6.88 -6.99
N ALA A 129 4.28 -7.46 -6.50
CA ALA A 129 5.25 -8.17 -7.34
C ALA A 129 5.30 -9.68 -7.01
N GLY A 130 4.20 -10.21 -6.47
CA GLY A 130 4.03 -11.60 -6.08
C GLY A 130 4.45 -11.79 -4.64
N ILE A 131 3.50 -11.69 -3.72
CA ILE A 131 3.76 -11.82 -2.27
C ILE A 131 3.27 -13.15 -1.72
N ILE A 132 3.81 -13.53 -0.56
CA ILE A 132 3.30 -14.59 0.31
C ILE A 132 2.92 -13.93 1.64
N ALA A 133 1.71 -14.16 2.13
CA ALA A 133 1.26 -13.64 3.43
C ALA A 133 1.00 -14.80 4.39
N ASN A 134 1.47 -14.67 5.62
CA ASN A 134 1.23 -15.64 6.68
C ASN A 134 -0.14 -15.38 7.34
N PRO A 135 -0.76 -16.37 8.00
CA PRO A 135 -1.94 -16.14 8.83
C PRO A 135 -1.68 -15.07 9.89
N ASN A 136 -2.67 -14.24 10.21
CA ASN A 136 -2.58 -13.21 11.25
C ASN A 136 -3.13 -13.72 12.59
N PRO A 137 -2.50 -13.45 13.75
CA PRO A 137 -1.12 -13.00 13.92
C PRO A 137 -0.15 -14.15 13.70
N TYR A 138 0.92 -13.88 12.96
CA TYR A 138 2.08 -14.75 12.87
C TYR A 138 3.30 -13.88 12.59
N ASP A 139 4.04 -13.62 13.66
CA ASP A 139 5.26 -12.82 13.64
C ASP A 139 6.46 -13.78 13.66
N ALA A 140 6.76 -14.34 12.49
CA ALA A 140 7.94 -15.17 12.32
C ALA A 140 8.65 -14.87 11.01
N GLU A 141 9.95 -15.13 11.00
CA GLU A 141 10.87 -14.87 9.89
C GLU A 141 10.86 -15.99 8.83
N GLU A 142 9.73 -16.70 8.68
CA GLU A 142 9.57 -17.83 7.76
C GLU A 142 8.13 -18.00 7.23
N ILE A 143 7.96 -18.85 6.22
CA ILE A 143 6.65 -19.19 5.66
C ILE A 143 5.91 -20.13 6.62
N ALA A 144 4.77 -19.68 7.14
CA ALA A 144 3.94 -20.47 8.05
C ALA A 144 3.15 -21.56 7.32
N ASP A 145 2.74 -22.58 8.08
CA ASP A 145 1.62 -23.42 7.68
C ASP A 145 0.36 -22.56 7.48
N GLY A 146 -0.30 -22.75 6.33
CA GLY A 146 -1.46 -21.94 5.94
C GLY A 146 -1.12 -20.57 5.32
N ALA A 147 0.15 -20.28 5.05
CA ALA A 147 0.53 -19.11 4.26
C ALA A 147 -0.06 -19.16 2.84
N VAL A 148 -0.36 -17.98 2.29
CA VAL A 148 -1.05 -17.84 1.01
C VAL A 148 -0.22 -17.06 -0.01
N ARG A 149 -0.10 -17.61 -1.21
CA ARG A 149 0.52 -16.92 -2.35
C ARG A 149 -0.49 -16.03 -3.07
N ILE A 150 -0.13 -14.75 -3.21
CA ILE A 150 -0.92 -13.72 -3.90
C ILE A 150 -0.10 -13.22 -5.10
N PRO A 151 -0.26 -13.83 -6.28
CA PRO A 151 0.51 -13.46 -7.47
C PRO A 151 0.14 -12.06 -7.97
N ALA A 152 1.08 -11.39 -8.64
CA ALA A 152 0.92 -10.04 -9.20
C ALA A 152 0.02 -9.96 -10.45
N ARG A 153 -0.87 -10.94 -10.69
CA ARG A 153 -1.64 -11.03 -11.94
C ARG A 153 -2.98 -11.77 -11.75
N PRO A 154 -3.97 -11.48 -12.60
CA PRO A 154 -4.15 -10.18 -13.29
C PRO A 154 -4.80 -9.14 -12.36
N ASP A 155 -5.66 -9.57 -11.45
CA ASP A 155 -6.52 -8.67 -10.68
C ASP A 155 -5.93 -8.23 -9.34
N ASP A 156 -4.89 -8.93 -8.84
CA ASP A 156 -4.14 -8.58 -7.63
C ASP A 156 -2.80 -7.91 -7.93
N GLY A 157 -2.62 -7.34 -9.14
CA GLY A 157 -1.39 -6.65 -9.54
C GLY A 157 -1.26 -5.24 -8.96
N LEU A 158 -2.38 -4.59 -8.67
CA LEU A 158 -2.44 -3.23 -8.15
C LEU A 158 -3.63 -3.08 -7.20
N TRP A 159 -3.37 -2.60 -6.00
CA TRP A 159 -4.42 -2.17 -5.07
C TRP A 159 -4.26 -0.67 -4.79
N ARG A 160 -5.32 0.10 -5.03
CA ARG A 160 -5.38 1.52 -4.65
C ARG A 160 -6.06 1.65 -3.30
N LEU A 161 -5.33 2.11 -2.30
CA LEU A 161 -5.79 2.25 -0.93
C LEU A 161 -5.99 3.73 -0.61
N SER A 162 -7.12 4.08 -0.01
CA SER A 162 -7.41 5.44 0.46
C SER A 162 -6.99 5.60 1.92
N PRO A 163 -6.70 6.81 2.42
CA PRO A 163 -6.46 7.02 3.84
C PRO A 163 -7.59 6.40 4.69
N ALA A 164 -7.23 5.61 5.69
CA ALA A 164 -8.21 4.99 6.57
C ALA A 164 -8.85 6.03 7.48
N SER A 165 -10.15 5.89 7.76
CA SER A 165 -10.89 6.80 8.65
C SER A 165 -10.83 6.39 10.13
N GLY A 166 -10.48 5.13 10.40
CA GLY A 166 -10.37 4.57 11.76
C GLY A 166 -9.01 4.81 12.43
N LYS A 167 -8.86 4.28 13.65
CA LYS A 167 -7.54 4.24 14.32
C LYS A 167 -6.56 3.42 13.49
N CYS A 168 -5.32 3.89 13.46
CA CYS A 168 -4.22 3.16 12.86
C CYS A 168 -3.51 2.36 13.96
N GLU A 169 -3.75 1.05 14.00
CA GLU A 169 -3.23 0.14 15.01
C GLU A 169 -2.90 -1.22 14.37
N LEU A 170 -2.10 -2.02 15.08
CA LEU A 170 -1.87 -3.42 14.73
C LEU A 170 -3.12 -4.22 15.09
N GLU A 171 -3.51 -5.16 14.24
CA GLU A 171 -4.67 -6.04 14.43
C GLU A 171 -4.25 -7.51 14.54
#